data_AF-V3ZJC1-F1
#
_entry.id   AF-V3ZJC1-F1
#
_cell.length_a   1.000
_cell.length_b   1.000
_cell.length_c   1.000
_cell.angle_alpha   90.00
_cell.angle_beta   90.00
_cell.angle_gamma   90.00
#
_symmetry.space_group_name_H-M   'P 1'
#
loop_
_entity.id
_entity.type
_entity.pdbx_description
1 polymer ?
#
loop_
_entity_poly.entity_id
_entity_poly.type
_entity_poly.pdbx_seq_one_letter_code
_entity_poly.pdbx_strand_id
1 'polypeptide(L)'
;MALIEICFFYLFCVSSISTNTDYDGDVQNYDSYNEGFNTDVCNSPITPFSTPDKRLASYVLGENETPISDLGLSYDWYGQPNYKMYSGNNPGTDRCGTVQQVYFEDDSEASQSTNITQLWACVNYNNSCNYRIPISVTFCEQLNHHVYRIDPAIPQNASFCLERFNSPLNYITDVEVIIPPPVEVAGQMKYQFRCMFDLSTSDNYWYHVTWYRDGQIIKNVPPISHSNNPVGGSVLDETMFGGGLGFEVQCAYAVSLQADSETGYVKKSTERYVGIELLTPTVNIADGSKSEIKVRPTIPIGCPNSNPECSLSVNIIEPPSSTSSCDPESSFSDCGISISSRNWDQEHSVKLSVNAATQYGAKSAINTITLKTSSSFPSHSIWQDYIIGTVRIRTSQDTTATQGRHCSAVCDPHMRTFGGL
;
A
#
# COMPACT_ATOMS: atom_id res chain seq x y z
N MET A 1 -40.43 9.36 42.55
CA MET A 1 -39.18 9.98 43.03
C MET A 1 -38.33 8.88 43.63
N ALA A 2 -37.40 8.36 42.84
CA ALA A 2 -36.45 7.33 43.24
C ALA A 2 -35.08 7.82 42.78
N LEU A 3 -34.20 8.07 43.74
CA LEU A 3 -32.82 8.50 43.54
C LEU A 3 -31.99 7.29 43.14
N ILE A 4 -31.27 7.41 42.03
CA ILE A 4 -30.29 6.42 41.56
C ILE A 4 -28.91 6.95 41.96
N GLU A 5 -28.32 6.31 42.97
CA GLU A 5 -26.89 6.36 43.28
C GLU A 5 -26.12 5.47 42.30
N ILE A 6 -25.05 5.99 41.69
CA ILE A 6 -24.05 5.18 40.99
C ILE A 6 -22.68 5.54 41.56
N CYS A 7 -22.00 4.48 42.02
CA CYS A 7 -20.72 4.46 42.70
C CYS A 7 -19.55 4.83 41.78
N PHE A 8 -18.60 5.61 42.31
CA PHE A 8 -17.25 5.78 41.77
C PHE A 8 -16.31 4.77 42.42
N PHE A 9 -15.58 4.00 41.60
CA PHE A 9 -14.44 3.20 42.03
C PHE A 9 -13.15 4.02 41.94
N TYR A 10 -12.52 4.29 43.07
CA TYR A 10 -11.13 4.76 43.16
C TYR A 10 -10.28 3.63 43.73
N LEU A 11 -9.26 3.20 42.95
CA LEU A 11 -8.25 2.24 43.41
C LEU A 11 -7.01 3.05 43.86
N PHE A 12 -6.75 3.06 45.17
CA PHE A 12 -5.48 3.48 45.75
C PHE A 12 -4.68 2.22 46.10
N CYS A 13 -3.47 2.10 45.56
CA CYS A 13 -2.45 1.19 46.10
C CYS A 13 -1.33 2.03 46.70
N VAL A 14 -1.16 1.89 48.03
CA VAL A 14 -0.03 2.37 48.81
C VAL A 14 0.59 1.16 49.48
N SER A 15 1.88 0.93 49.29
CA SER A 15 2.73 0.05 50.09
C SER A 15 4.16 0.59 49.99
N SER A 16 4.60 1.38 50.96
CA SER A 16 5.37 0.99 52.15
C SER A 16 6.87 0.78 51.85
N ILE A 17 7.64 1.74 52.33
CA ILE A 17 9.11 1.77 52.42
C ILE A 17 9.56 0.83 53.55
N SER A 18 10.61 0.03 53.32
CA SER A 18 11.35 -0.66 54.37
C SER A 18 12.76 -1.07 53.90
N THR A 19 13.70 -0.17 54.21
CA THR A 19 15.06 -0.39 54.76
C THR A 19 16.06 -1.40 54.16
N ASN A 20 17.24 -0.84 53.84
CA ASN A 20 18.61 -1.36 54.00
C ASN A 20 18.80 -2.87 54.19
N THR A 21 19.44 -3.47 53.21
CA THR A 21 20.50 -4.45 53.47
C THR A 21 21.66 -4.17 52.50
N ASP A 22 22.84 -3.97 53.07
CA ASP A 22 24.13 -4.08 52.38
C ASP A 22 24.17 -5.44 51.66
N TYR A 23 24.46 -5.43 50.36
CA TYR A 23 24.85 -6.65 49.66
C TYR A 23 26.20 -6.43 49.00
N ASP A 24 27.14 -7.18 49.54
CA ASP A 24 28.54 -7.32 49.16
C ASP A 24 28.66 -7.82 47.71
N GLY A 25 29.74 -7.42 47.05
CA GLY A 25 29.95 -7.67 45.64
C GLY A 25 30.06 -9.15 45.28
N ASP A 26 29.25 -9.57 44.32
CA ASP A 26 29.53 -10.72 43.47
C ASP A 26 29.66 -10.26 42.03
N VAL A 27 30.89 -10.35 41.51
CA VAL A 27 31.21 -10.27 40.09
C VAL A 27 30.52 -11.44 39.42
N GLN A 28 29.35 -11.19 38.82
CA GLN A 28 28.71 -12.19 37.97
C GLN A 28 29.52 -12.35 36.70
N ASN A 29 30.13 -13.53 36.59
CA ASN A 29 30.69 -14.08 35.37
C ASN A 29 29.60 -14.03 34.29
N TYR A 30 29.81 -13.22 33.26
CA TYR A 30 29.04 -13.28 32.02
C TYR A 30 29.27 -14.65 31.41
N ASP A 31 28.23 -15.48 31.44
CA ASP A 31 28.20 -16.79 30.83
C ASP A 31 28.55 -16.71 29.32
N SER A 32 29.23 -17.76 28.88
CA SER A 32 29.75 -18.00 27.53
C SER A 32 28.79 -17.58 26.42
N TYR A 33 29.20 -16.55 25.67
CA TYR A 33 28.66 -16.20 24.36
C TYR A 33 28.77 -17.42 23.43
N ASN A 34 27.63 -18.02 23.08
CA ASN A 34 27.57 -18.93 21.95
C ASN A 34 27.94 -18.12 20.70
N GLU A 35 29.10 -18.40 20.12
CA GLU A 35 29.49 -17.96 18.78
C GLU A 35 28.54 -18.62 17.77
N GLY A 36 27.34 -18.07 17.62
CA GLY A 36 26.47 -18.38 16.50
C GLY A 36 27.19 -18.00 15.21
N PHE A 37 27.30 -18.96 14.30
CA PHE A 37 27.91 -18.72 12.99
C PHE A 37 27.12 -17.63 12.25
N ASN A 38 27.83 -16.74 11.56
CA ASN A 38 27.24 -15.57 10.88
C ASN A 38 26.11 -15.92 9.90
N THR A 39 26.16 -17.13 9.34
CA THR A 39 25.14 -17.65 8.42
C THR A 39 23.74 -17.64 9.03
N ASP A 40 23.59 -17.71 10.35
CA ASP A 40 22.26 -17.78 10.97
C ASP A 40 21.63 -16.39 11.13
N VAL A 41 22.43 -15.34 11.35
CA VAL A 41 21.92 -13.98 11.56
C VAL A 41 21.32 -13.43 10.27
N CYS A 42 22.07 -13.49 9.17
CA CYS A 42 21.65 -12.91 7.91
C CYS A 42 20.48 -13.66 7.25
N ASN A 43 20.18 -14.88 7.69
CA ASN A 43 19.04 -15.69 7.25
C ASN A 43 17.83 -15.59 8.19
N SER A 44 17.97 -14.91 9.33
CA SER A 44 16.89 -14.71 10.29
C SER A 44 16.10 -13.42 9.98
N PRO A 45 14.84 -13.30 10.46
CA PRO A 45 14.12 -12.04 10.40
C PRO A 45 14.91 -10.92 11.08
N ILE A 46 15.13 -9.80 10.37
CA ILE A 46 15.83 -8.61 10.89
C ILE A 46 14.79 -7.55 11.23
N THR A 47 14.87 -6.99 12.44
CA THR A 47 13.93 -5.97 12.89
C THR A 47 14.34 -4.59 12.36
N PRO A 48 13.47 -3.85 11.64
CA PRO A 48 13.83 -2.52 11.14
C PRO A 48 13.85 -1.47 12.27
N PHE A 49 14.67 -0.44 12.11
CA PHE A 49 14.61 0.75 12.97
C PHE A 49 13.30 1.51 12.74
N SER A 50 12.69 2.02 13.81
CA SER A 50 11.50 2.87 13.69
C SER A 50 11.85 4.26 13.16
N THR A 51 11.10 4.82 12.21
CA THR A 51 11.31 6.20 11.70
C THR A 51 12.78 6.52 11.30
N PRO A 52 13.41 5.72 10.43
CA PRO A 52 14.84 5.79 10.10
C PRO A 52 15.31 7.16 9.58
N ASP A 53 14.45 7.88 8.85
CA ASP A 53 14.78 9.23 8.35
C ASP A 53 14.96 10.27 9.46
N LYS A 54 14.23 10.13 10.57
CA LYS A 54 14.38 11.00 11.74
C LYS A 54 15.61 10.66 12.57
N ARG A 55 16.18 9.46 12.40
CA ARG A 55 17.40 8.99 13.08
C ARG A 55 18.69 9.40 12.37
N LEU A 56 18.59 10.04 11.19
CA LEU A 56 19.77 10.49 10.47
C LEU A 56 20.61 11.43 11.34
N ALA A 57 21.93 11.27 11.35
CA ALA A 57 22.85 12.13 12.08
C ALA A 57 22.70 13.62 11.71
N SER A 58 22.19 13.92 10.52
CA SER A 58 21.88 15.27 10.05
C SER A 58 20.52 15.81 10.52
N TYR A 59 19.58 14.95 10.92
CA TYR A 59 18.25 15.36 11.37
C TYR A 59 18.34 16.11 12.71
N VAL A 60 17.63 17.24 12.82
CA VAL A 60 17.52 18.05 14.05
C VAL A 60 16.12 17.89 14.60
N LEU A 61 16.00 17.52 15.88
CA LEU A 61 14.73 17.44 16.59
C LEU A 61 14.06 18.82 16.63
N GLY A 62 12.83 18.91 16.14
CA GLY A 62 12.07 20.17 16.18
C GLY A 62 11.60 20.54 17.59
N GLU A 63 11.41 21.84 17.86
CA GLU A 63 11.02 22.36 19.20
C GLU A 63 9.75 21.72 19.79
N ASN A 64 8.84 21.23 18.93
CA ASN A 64 7.57 20.60 19.33
C ASN A 64 7.52 19.10 19.02
N GLU A 65 8.64 18.49 18.63
CA GLU A 65 8.69 17.06 18.34
C GLU A 65 9.00 16.26 19.61
N THR A 66 8.38 15.09 19.74
CA THR A 66 8.74 14.15 20.81
C THR A 66 10.07 13.48 20.44
N PRO A 67 11.09 13.48 21.33
CA PRO A 67 12.34 12.79 21.09
C PRO A 67 12.10 11.30 20.81
N ILE A 68 12.79 10.76 19.82
CA ILE A 68 12.86 9.32 19.60
C ILE A 68 13.61 8.69 20.78
N SER A 69 13.06 7.60 21.29
CA SER A 69 13.71 6.79 22.30
C SER A 69 13.66 5.32 21.89
N ASP A 70 14.81 4.68 21.98
CA ASP A 70 14.98 3.23 21.84
C ASP A 70 14.85 2.50 23.17
N LEU A 71 14.39 3.21 24.21
CA LEU A 71 14.04 2.60 25.48
C LEU A 71 12.91 1.60 25.24
N GLY A 72 13.17 0.33 25.50
CA GLY A 72 12.20 -0.75 25.30
C GLY A 72 12.32 -1.50 23.96
N LEU A 73 13.36 -1.23 23.16
CA LEU A 73 13.74 -2.18 22.11
C LEU A 73 13.98 -3.57 22.72
N SER A 74 13.55 -4.62 22.02
CA SER A 74 13.89 -5.99 22.42
C SER A 74 15.37 -6.27 22.15
N TYR A 75 15.95 -7.20 22.91
CA TYR A 75 17.28 -7.71 22.58
C TYR A 75 17.21 -8.55 21.30
N ASP A 76 17.53 -7.96 20.16
CA ASP A 76 17.38 -8.56 18.83
C ASP A 76 18.36 -7.97 17.81
N TRP A 77 18.36 -8.53 16.59
CA TRP A 77 19.09 -8.01 15.44
C TRP A 77 18.27 -6.97 14.71
N TYR A 78 18.85 -5.77 14.61
CA TYR A 78 18.27 -4.63 13.94
C TYR A 78 19.06 -4.27 12.70
N GLY A 79 18.36 -3.90 11.63
CA GLY A 79 19.01 -3.56 10.37
C GLY A 79 18.02 -2.96 9.42
N GLN A 80 18.52 -2.10 8.54
CA GLN A 80 17.67 -1.53 7.50
C GLN A 80 18.47 -1.28 6.22
N PRO A 81 17.90 -1.59 5.04
CA PRO A 81 18.51 -1.22 3.76
C PRO A 81 18.83 0.27 3.68
N ASN A 82 19.99 0.60 3.12
CA ASN A 82 20.52 1.97 2.92
C ASN A 82 20.96 2.72 4.18
N TYR A 83 20.75 2.17 5.36
CA TYR A 83 21.21 2.79 6.60
C TYR A 83 22.27 1.93 7.23
N LYS A 84 23.29 2.59 7.76
CA LYS A 84 24.16 2.01 8.77
C LYS A 84 24.09 2.89 10.02
N MET A 85 24.48 2.36 11.16
CA MET A 85 24.69 3.20 12.32
C MET A 85 25.76 4.23 11.99
N TYR A 86 25.51 5.47 12.38
CA TYR A 86 26.41 6.58 12.11
C TYR A 86 27.76 6.35 12.78
N SER A 87 28.83 6.56 12.02
CA SER A 87 30.21 6.50 12.49
C SER A 87 30.91 7.83 12.29
N GLY A 88 31.63 8.29 13.31
CA GLY A 88 32.50 9.46 13.23
C GLY A 88 32.42 10.37 14.45
N ASN A 89 32.45 11.68 14.19
CA ASN A 89 32.44 12.69 15.26
C ASN A 89 31.06 12.79 15.91
N ASN A 90 31.01 13.33 17.12
CA ASN A 90 29.74 13.60 17.81
C ASN A 90 28.74 14.32 16.88
N PRO A 91 27.53 13.75 16.64
CA PRO A 91 26.50 14.38 15.80
C PRO A 91 26.13 15.80 16.26
N GLY A 92 26.17 16.05 17.58
CA GLY A 92 25.72 17.26 18.25
C GLY A 92 24.41 17.05 19.03
N THR A 93 24.07 18.03 19.87
CA THR A 93 22.80 18.01 20.63
C THR A 93 21.59 18.02 19.71
N ASP A 94 20.51 17.36 20.15
CA ASP A 94 19.23 17.30 19.45
C ASP A 94 19.29 16.71 18.03
N ARG A 95 20.38 15.99 17.72
CA ARG A 95 20.54 15.29 16.44
C ARG A 95 20.00 13.88 16.50
N CYS A 96 19.81 13.27 15.34
CA CYS A 96 19.23 11.93 15.20
C CYS A 96 17.81 11.83 15.78
N GLY A 97 17.09 12.96 15.83
CA GLY A 97 15.72 13.03 16.34
C GLY A 97 15.60 12.70 17.82
N THR A 98 16.68 12.83 18.59
CA THR A 98 16.74 12.45 19.99
C THR A 98 17.57 13.45 20.80
N VAL A 99 17.49 13.39 22.13
CA VAL A 99 18.31 14.21 23.03
C VAL A 99 19.62 13.52 23.42
N GLN A 100 19.68 12.18 23.34
CA GLN A 100 20.89 11.39 23.62
C GLN A 100 21.23 10.49 22.44
N GLN A 101 22.27 10.86 21.70
CA GLN A 101 22.68 10.16 20.50
C GLN A 101 23.53 8.93 20.84
N VAL A 102 23.24 7.80 20.21
CA VAL A 102 24.10 6.61 20.26
C VAL A 102 24.74 6.39 18.89
N TYR A 103 26.07 6.46 18.80
CA TYR A 103 26.81 6.40 17.53
C TYR A 103 28.17 5.71 17.70
N PHE A 104 28.79 5.26 16.60
CA PHE A 104 30.15 4.73 16.64
C PHE A 104 31.19 5.84 16.50
N GLU A 105 32.22 5.84 17.32
CA GLU A 105 33.35 6.78 17.13
C GLU A 105 34.26 6.35 15.97
N ASP A 106 34.32 5.04 15.70
CA ASP A 106 35.04 4.42 14.59
C ASP A 106 34.36 3.09 14.20
N ASP A 107 34.15 2.87 12.91
CA ASP A 107 33.57 1.66 12.30
C ASP A 107 34.48 1.02 11.25
N SER A 108 35.76 1.40 11.22
CA SER A 108 36.74 0.94 10.24
C SER A 108 36.86 -0.59 10.18
N GLU A 109 36.69 -1.28 11.31
CA GLU A 109 36.74 -2.75 11.39
C GLU A 109 35.44 -3.45 10.93
N ALA A 110 34.30 -2.76 10.95
CA ALA A 110 32.99 -3.34 10.61
C ALA A 110 32.50 -3.01 9.19
N SER A 111 33.13 -2.01 8.55
CA SER A 111 32.65 -1.43 7.30
C SER A 111 32.39 -2.45 6.19
N GLN A 112 33.06 -3.62 6.21
CA GLN A 112 32.87 -4.72 5.23
C GLN A 112 33.02 -6.13 5.84
N SER A 113 33.02 -6.27 7.17
CA SER A 113 33.21 -7.59 7.77
C SER A 113 31.95 -8.44 7.66
N THR A 114 32.07 -9.58 6.99
CA THR A 114 31.07 -10.66 6.95
C THR A 114 31.24 -11.63 8.11
N ASN A 115 31.99 -11.25 9.15
CA ASN A 115 32.03 -11.89 10.46
C ASN A 115 31.39 -10.96 11.48
N ILE A 116 30.73 -11.54 12.50
CA ILE A 116 30.20 -10.78 13.63
C ILE A 116 31.39 -10.16 14.36
N THR A 117 31.47 -8.84 14.34
CA THR A 117 32.45 -8.05 15.08
C THR A 117 31.74 -7.30 16.20
N GLN A 118 32.47 -6.97 17.27
CA GLN A 118 31.93 -6.17 18.37
C GLN A 118 32.54 -4.79 18.32
N LEU A 119 31.70 -3.77 18.14
CA LEU A 119 32.08 -2.37 18.18
C LEU A 119 31.63 -1.72 19.48
N TRP A 120 32.25 -0.60 19.82
CA TRP A 120 31.85 0.23 20.96
C TRP A 120 31.11 1.48 20.48
N ALA A 121 29.82 1.54 20.76
CA ALA A 121 29.03 2.74 20.52
C ALA A 121 29.12 3.69 21.71
N CYS A 122 29.27 4.97 21.41
CA CYS A 122 29.24 6.04 22.37
C CYS A 122 27.81 6.49 22.65
N VAL A 123 27.44 6.62 23.93
CA VAL A 123 26.21 7.29 24.35
C VAL A 123 26.53 8.75 24.70
N ASN A 124 26.08 9.67 23.86
CA ASN A 124 26.32 11.09 24.02
C ASN A 124 25.33 11.73 24.99
N TYR A 125 25.88 12.50 25.93
CA TYR A 125 25.11 13.41 26.76
C TYR A 125 25.97 14.66 27.03
N ASN A 126 25.37 15.84 26.88
CA ASN A 126 26.08 17.13 26.98
C ASN A 126 27.33 17.24 26.08
N ASN A 127 27.23 16.81 24.81
CA ASN A 127 28.31 16.86 23.82
C ASN A 127 29.59 16.09 24.19
N SER A 128 29.47 15.08 25.05
CA SER A 128 30.59 14.22 25.43
C SER A 128 30.16 12.76 25.47
N CYS A 129 31.12 11.87 25.18
CA CYS A 129 30.91 10.45 25.36
C CYS A 129 30.87 10.11 26.84
N ASN A 130 29.69 9.83 27.39
CA ASN A 130 29.57 9.60 28.83
C ASN A 130 29.95 8.16 29.18
N TYR A 131 29.48 7.22 28.36
CA TYR A 131 29.86 5.82 28.46
C TYR A 131 29.69 5.13 27.12
N ARG A 132 30.27 3.94 27.02
CA ARG A 132 30.27 3.13 25.80
C ARG A 132 29.50 1.84 26.03
N ILE A 133 28.77 1.42 25.01
CA ILE A 133 28.06 0.13 25.00
C ILE A 133 28.61 -0.74 23.88
N PRO A 134 28.77 -2.05 24.12
CA PRO A 134 29.17 -2.97 23.07
C PRO A 134 27.98 -3.27 22.15
N ILE A 135 28.21 -3.28 20.84
CA ILE A 135 27.22 -3.64 19.83
C ILE A 135 27.86 -4.65 18.90
N SER A 136 27.24 -5.82 18.76
CA SER A 136 27.65 -6.78 17.75
C SER A 136 27.13 -6.32 16.39
N VAL A 137 27.98 -6.30 15.37
CA VAL A 137 27.65 -5.88 14.01
C VAL A 137 28.15 -6.93 13.03
N THR A 138 27.41 -7.14 11.96
CA THR A 138 27.88 -7.88 10.79
C THR A 138 27.33 -7.24 9.52
N PHE A 139 28.09 -7.30 8.43
CA PHE A 139 27.57 -7.00 7.11
C PHE A 139 26.93 -8.27 6.53
N CYS A 140 25.62 -8.24 6.32
CA CYS A 140 24.91 -9.31 5.66
C CYS A 140 25.01 -9.11 4.17
N GLU A 141 25.91 -9.84 3.50
CA GLU A 141 26.14 -9.75 2.06
C GLU A 141 24.81 -9.79 1.34
N GLN A 142 24.10 -10.92 1.42
CA GLN A 142 22.78 -11.21 0.81
C GLN A 142 21.60 -10.27 1.11
N LEU A 143 21.76 -9.36 2.08
CA LEU A 143 20.78 -8.31 2.36
C LEU A 143 21.31 -6.91 1.99
N ASN A 144 22.58 -6.83 1.63
CA ASN A 144 23.37 -5.65 1.31
C ASN A 144 23.22 -4.51 2.33
N HIS A 145 23.22 -4.84 3.62
CA HIS A 145 23.26 -3.86 4.71
C HIS A 145 23.84 -4.45 6.00
N HIS A 146 24.24 -3.56 6.89
CA HIS A 146 24.73 -3.91 8.23
C HIS A 146 23.56 -4.23 9.15
N VAL A 147 23.72 -5.29 9.94
CA VAL A 147 22.80 -5.64 11.03
C VAL A 147 23.53 -5.55 12.37
N TYR A 148 22.80 -5.12 13.39
CA TYR A 148 23.30 -4.73 14.69
C TYR A 148 22.52 -5.46 15.78
N ARG A 149 23.22 -6.13 16.69
CA ARG A 149 22.60 -6.72 17.88
C ARG A 149 22.54 -5.65 18.96
N ILE A 150 21.33 -5.19 19.25
CA ILE A 150 21.10 -4.05 20.12
C ILE A 150 20.64 -4.50 21.51
N ASP A 151 21.21 -3.90 22.55
CA ASP A 151 20.81 -4.11 23.93
C ASP A 151 19.74 -3.07 24.38
N PRO A 152 18.62 -3.50 25.00
CA PRO A 152 17.63 -2.60 25.60
C PRO A 152 18.18 -1.61 26.64
N ALA A 153 19.35 -1.89 27.23
CA ALA A 153 19.90 -1.14 28.35
C ALA A 153 20.52 0.22 27.95
N ILE A 154 19.73 1.08 27.33
CA ILE A 154 20.09 2.47 27.04
C ILE A 154 19.26 3.43 27.91
N PRO A 155 19.69 4.69 28.13
CA PRO A 155 18.96 5.62 28.96
C PRO A 155 17.66 6.08 28.28
N GLN A 156 16.81 6.69 29.10
CA GLN A 156 15.60 7.32 28.61
C GLN A 156 15.92 8.45 27.64
N ASN A 157 15.21 8.47 26.51
CA ASN A 157 15.41 9.41 25.41
C ASN A 157 16.76 9.30 24.71
N ALA A 158 17.38 8.11 24.73
CA ALA A 158 18.48 7.78 23.83
C ALA A 158 17.98 7.08 22.57
N SER A 159 18.65 7.33 21.44
CA SER A 159 18.36 6.67 20.17
C SER A 159 19.63 6.41 19.37
N PHE A 160 19.68 5.28 18.67
CA PHE A 160 20.72 4.96 17.72
C PHE A 160 20.66 5.88 16.51
N CYS A 161 21.77 6.58 16.25
CA CYS A 161 21.96 7.42 15.09
C CYS A 161 22.25 6.58 13.87
N LEU A 162 21.62 6.96 12.77
CA LEU A 162 21.84 6.34 11.47
C LEU A 162 22.52 7.32 10.52
N GLU A 163 23.19 6.79 9.53
CA GLU A 163 23.57 7.51 8.33
C GLU A 163 23.20 6.72 7.09
N ARG A 164 23.11 7.45 5.98
CA ARG A 164 22.94 6.79 4.69
C ARG A 164 24.24 6.09 4.37
N PHE A 165 24.19 4.77 4.27
CA PHE A 165 25.29 3.99 3.75
C PHE A 165 25.52 4.45 2.31
N ASN A 166 26.69 5.00 1.98
CA ASN A 166 27.03 5.33 0.59
C ASN A 166 27.50 4.06 -0.12
N SER A 167 26.59 3.10 -0.29
CA SER A 167 26.84 2.03 -1.25
C SER A 167 26.67 2.62 -2.65
N PRO A 168 27.55 2.30 -3.62
CA PRO A 168 27.24 2.56 -5.02
C PRO A 168 25.89 1.92 -5.42
N LEU A 169 25.43 0.88 -4.71
CA LEU A 169 24.14 0.24 -4.95
C LEU A 169 22.91 1.03 -4.44
N ASN A 170 23.09 2.20 -3.81
CA ASN A 170 22.00 3.00 -3.24
C ASN A 170 21.43 4.05 -4.21
N TYR A 171 21.48 3.76 -5.52
CA TYR A 171 20.82 4.58 -6.52
C TYR A 171 19.30 4.40 -6.44
N ILE A 172 18.62 5.42 -5.88
CA ILE A 172 17.16 5.46 -5.74
C ILE A 172 16.59 6.54 -6.66
N THR A 173 15.66 6.14 -7.51
CA THR A 173 14.82 6.99 -8.35
C THR A 173 13.36 6.56 -8.22
N ASP A 174 12.46 7.41 -8.65
CA ASP A 174 11.06 7.06 -8.75
C ASP A 174 10.85 6.05 -9.87
N VAL A 175 9.88 5.17 -9.66
CA VAL A 175 9.54 4.11 -10.59
C VAL A 175 8.04 4.09 -10.82
N GLU A 176 7.64 4.03 -12.08
CA GLU A 176 6.25 4.10 -12.51
C GLU A 176 5.94 2.97 -13.51
N VAL A 177 4.72 2.43 -13.43
CA VAL A 177 4.18 1.61 -14.51
C VAL A 177 3.45 2.50 -15.52
N ILE A 178 3.96 2.52 -16.75
CA ILE A 178 3.34 3.20 -17.89
C ILE A 178 2.74 2.19 -18.85
N ILE A 179 1.51 2.45 -19.28
CA ILE A 179 0.75 1.61 -20.19
C ILE A 179 0.49 2.43 -21.46
N PRO A 180 1.39 2.39 -22.46
CA PRO A 180 1.19 3.10 -23.71
C PRO A 180 -0.04 2.58 -24.48
N PRO A 181 -0.55 3.34 -25.47
CA PRO A 181 -1.53 2.84 -26.41
C PRO A 181 -1.07 1.52 -27.03
N PRO A 182 -1.97 0.52 -27.14
CA PRO A 182 -1.61 -0.77 -27.71
C PRO A 182 -1.24 -0.62 -29.18
N VAL A 183 -0.36 -1.50 -29.66
CA VAL A 183 0.14 -1.49 -31.03
C VAL A 183 -0.40 -2.69 -31.78
N GLU A 184 -0.83 -2.50 -33.02
CA GLU A 184 -1.29 -3.61 -33.86
C GLU A 184 -0.10 -4.45 -34.37
N VAL A 185 -0.10 -5.74 -34.06
CA VAL A 185 0.90 -6.71 -34.52
C VAL A 185 0.17 -7.90 -35.14
N ALA A 186 0.39 -8.13 -36.43
CA ALA A 186 -0.26 -9.20 -37.19
C ALA A 186 -1.80 -9.20 -37.12
N GLY A 187 -2.42 -8.01 -37.14
CA GLY A 187 -3.88 -7.87 -37.13
C GLY A 187 -4.53 -7.89 -35.75
N GLN A 188 -3.74 -7.97 -34.67
CA GLN A 188 -4.23 -7.97 -33.29
C GLN A 188 -3.58 -6.83 -32.51
N MET A 189 -4.38 -6.13 -31.70
CA MET A 189 -3.85 -5.11 -30.80
C MET A 189 -3.10 -5.79 -29.67
N LYS A 190 -1.89 -5.34 -29.35
CA LYS A 190 -1.10 -5.86 -28.23
C LYS A 190 -0.83 -4.79 -27.20
N TYR A 191 -1.14 -5.11 -25.95
CA TYR A 191 -0.78 -4.25 -24.83
C TYR A 191 0.68 -4.45 -24.42
N GLN A 192 1.31 -3.33 -24.06
CA GLN A 192 2.64 -3.31 -23.48
C GLN A 192 2.59 -2.55 -22.17
N PHE A 193 3.34 -3.03 -21.19
CA PHE A 193 3.53 -2.38 -19.91
C PHE A 193 5.01 -2.05 -19.79
N ARG A 194 5.31 -0.82 -19.35
CA ARG A 194 6.69 -0.33 -19.23
C ARG A 194 6.95 0.04 -17.78
N CYS A 195 8.04 -0.48 -17.23
CA CYS A 195 8.52 -0.06 -15.92
C CYS A 195 9.51 1.08 -16.13
N MET A 196 9.08 2.32 -15.90
CA MET A 196 9.88 3.51 -16.15
C MET A 196 10.54 3.99 -14.87
N PHE A 197 11.83 4.31 -14.97
CA PHE A 197 12.66 4.86 -13.89
C PHE A 197 13.82 5.63 -14.51
N ASP A 198 14.36 6.63 -13.80
CA ASP A 198 15.54 7.33 -14.28
C ASP A 198 16.78 6.45 -14.21
N LEU A 199 17.71 6.66 -15.15
CA LEU A 199 19.00 5.98 -15.10
C LEU A 199 20.01 6.78 -14.31
N SER A 200 20.86 6.09 -13.56
CA SER A 200 21.98 6.72 -12.88
C SER A 200 22.92 7.35 -13.90
N THR A 201 23.56 8.47 -13.57
CA THR A 201 24.61 9.03 -14.42
C THR A 201 25.84 8.13 -14.54
N SER A 202 25.98 7.12 -13.68
CA SER A 202 27.00 6.09 -13.81
C SER A 202 26.56 4.97 -14.76
N ASP A 203 27.45 4.62 -15.66
CA ASP A 203 27.35 3.53 -16.63
C ASP A 203 27.67 2.14 -16.05
N ASN A 204 28.10 2.07 -14.79
CA ASN A 204 28.55 0.84 -14.14
C ASN A 204 27.41 -0.01 -13.56
N TYR A 205 26.15 0.41 -13.67
CA TYR A 205 25.03 -0.33 -13.10
C TYR A 205 24.37 -1.30 -14.08
N TRP A 206 23.97 -2.42 -13.49
CA TRP A 206 23.01 -3.36 -14.05
C TRP A 206 21.69 -3.20 -13.32
N TYR A 207 20.62 -3.07 -14.09
CA TYR A 207 19.27 -2.85 -13.59
C TYR A 207 18.50 -4.16 -13.60
N HIS A 208 17.94 -4.50 -12.45
CA HIS A 208 17.08 -5.65 -12.23
C HIS A 208 15.65 -5.16 -12.14
N VAL A 209 14.75 -5.71 -12.96
CA VAL A 209 13.33 -5.32 -12.94
C VAL A 209 12.48 -6.54 -12.62
N THR A 210 11.60 -6.38 -11.63
CA THR A 210 10.64 -7.40 -11.21
C THR A 210 9.23 -6.88 -11.41
N TRP A 211 8.37 -7.69 -12.02
CA TRP A 211 6.96 -7.39 -12.22
C TRP A 211 6.08 -8.16 -11.27
N TYR A 212 5.05 -7.47 -10.77
CA TYR A 212 4.08 -7.98 -9.83
C TYR A 212 2.66 -7.86 -10.40
N ARG A 213 1.81 -8.84 -10.09
CA ARG A 213 0.37 -8.84 -10.33
C ARG A 213 -0.32 -9.18 -9.01
N ASP A 214 -1.22 -8.32 -8.55
CA ASP A 214 -1.94 -8.49 -7.29
C ASP A 214 -0.98 -8.84 -6.12
N GLY A 215 0.16 -8.13 -6.07
CA GLY A 215 1.24 -8.33 -5.10
C GLY A 215 2.15 -9.55 -5.34
N GLN A 216 1.86 -10.43 -6.31
CA GLN A 216 2.65 -11.63 -6.60
C GLN A 216 3.64 -11.42 -7.75
N ILE A 217 4.85 -11.95 -7.63
CA ILE A 217 5.86 -11.88 -8.69
C ILE A 217 5.40 -12.71 -9.90
N ILE A 218 5.33 -12.07 -11.07
CA ILE A 218 4.99 -12.73 -12.33
C ILE A 218 6.17 -12.83 -13.29
N LYS A 219 7.17 -11.96 -13.17
CA LYS A 219 8.36 -11.98 -14.01
C LYS A 219 9.55 -11.28 -13.38
N ASN A 220 10.69 -11.95 -13.43
CA ASN A 220 12.00 -11.34 -13.25
C ASN A 220 12.61 -11.09 -14.64
N VAL A 221 12.94 -9.85 -14.92
CA VAL A 221 13.56 -9.47 -16.19
C VAL A 221 15.06 -9.72 -16.06
N PRO A 222 15.71 -10.33 -17.05
CA PRO A 222 17.16 -10.48 -17.04
C PRO A 222 17.86 -9.12 -16.81
N PRO A 223 18.98 -9.09 -16.08
CA PRO A 223 19.69 -7.86 -15.76
C PRO A 223 20.04 -7.07 -17.02
N ILE A 224 19.73 -5.77 -17.03
CA ILE A 224 19.95 -4.87 -18.17
C ILE A 224 21.12 -3.95 -17.83
N SER A 225 22.18 -3.94 -18.63
CA SER A 225 23.27 -2.98 -18.43
C SER A 225 22.80 -1.56 -18.74
N HIS A 226 23.43 -0.56 -18.12
CA HIS A 226 23.16 0.85 -18.40
C HIS A 226 23.15 1.18 -19.90
N SER A 227 24.14 0.71 -20.66
CA SER A 227 24.26 0.95 -22.11
C SER A 227 23.17 0.30 -22.96
N ASN A 228 22.60 -0.80 -22.48
CA ASN A 228 21.61 -1.60 -23.18
C ASN A 228 20.20 -1.35 -22.67
N ASN A 229 19.98 -0.27 -21.91
CA ASN A 229 18.66 0.17 -21.52
C ASN A 229 18.16 1.22 -22.51
N PRO A 230 17.47 0.84 -23.61
CA PRO A 230 16.96 1.78 -24.58
C PRO A 230 15.84 2.60 -23.95
N VAL A 231 16.19 3.76 -23.40
CA VAL A 231 15.24 4.81 -23.00
C VAL A 231 14.16 4.31 -22.04
N GLY A 232 14.58 4.05 -20.80
CA GLY A 232 13.71 4.20 -19.63
C GLY A 232 12.63 3.12 -19.47
N GLY A 233 12.89 1.85 -19.76
CA GLY A 233 12.11 0.82 -19.10
C GLY A 233 12.19 -0.60 -19.64
N SER A 234 11.99 -1.54 -18.72
CA SER A 234 11.71 -2.93 -19.09
C SER A 234 10.30 -3.04 -19.66
N VAL A 235 10.16 -3.71 -20.80
CA VAL A 235 8.87 -3.94 -21.47
C VAL A 235 8.34 -5.32 -21.11
N LEU A 236 7.09 -5.35 -20.65
CA LEU A 236 6.30 -6.55 -20.44
C LEU A 236 5.19 -6.61 -21.49
N ASP A 237 5.12 -7.71 -22.23
CA ASP A 237 4.07 -8.01 -23.21
C ASP A 237 2.88 -8.65 -22.49
N GLU A 238 1.66 -8.28 -22.90
CA GLU A 238 0.37 -8.80 -22.45
C GLU A 238 0.31 -10.34 -22.34
N THR A 239 1.01 -11.04 -23.24
CA THR A 239 1.08 -12.50 -23.27
C THR A 239 1.56 -13.14 -21.97
N MET A 240 2.24 -12.39 -21.09
CA MET A 240 2.71 -12.87 -19.79
C MET A 240 1.72 -12.67 -18.63
N PHE A 241 0.62 -11.93 -18.83
CA PHE A 241 -0.37 -11.60 -17.78
C PHE A 241 -1.59 -12.54 -17.73
N GLY A 242 -1.53 -13.75 -18.32
CA GLY A 242 -2.67 -14.65 -18.52
C GLY A 242 -3.82 -14.50 -17.52
N GLY A 243 -5.00 -14.03 -17.98
CA GLY A 243 -6.19 -13.97 -17.11
C GLY A 243 -7.09 -12.74 -17.20
N GLY A 244 -7.06 -11.93 -18.26
CA GLY A 244 -8.02 -10.83 -18.45
C GLY A 244 -7.72 -9.56 -17.64
N LEU A 245 -8.66 -8.62 -17.60
CA LEU A 245 -8.58 -7.36 -16.84
C LEU A 245 -9.01 -7.54 -15.37
N GLY A 246 -8.85 -6.49 -14.57
CA GLY A 246 -9.31 -6.42 -13.18
C GLY A 246 -8.26 -6.80 -12.15
N PHE A 247 -7.01 -6.45 -12.41
CA PHE A 247 -5.87 -6.74 -11.53
C PHE A 247 -5.02 -5.49 -11.30
N GLU A 248 -4.22 -5.50 -10.25
CA GLU A 248 -3.22 -4.47 -9.98
C GLU A 248 -1.87 -4.89 -10.50
N VAL A 249 -1.20 -4.00 -11.23
CA VAL A 249 0.17 -4.19 -11.69
C VAL A 249 1.10 -3.26 -10.93
N GLN A 250 2.26 -3.78 -10.59
CA GLN A 250 3.34 -3.02 -9.99
C GLN A 250 4.65 -3.50 -10.62
N CYS A 251 5.62 -2.60 -10.75
CA CYS A 251 6.97 -3.01 -11.06
C CYS A 251 7.91 -2.56 -9.94
N ALA A 252 9.02 -3.25 -9.82
CA ALA A 252 10.10 -2.88 -8.93
C ALA A 252 11.40 -2.89 -9.71
N TYR A 253 12.31 -2.01 -9.32
CA TYR A 253 13.65 -2.03 -9.83
C TYR A 253 14.67 -2.07 -8.68
N ALA A 254 15.84 -2.63 -8.98
CA ALA A 254 17.02 -2.55 -8.14
C ALA A 254 18.27 -2.44 -9.04
N VAL A 255 19.39 -2.00 -8.48
CA VAL A 255 20.67 -1.90 -9.20
C VAL A 255 21.70 -2.86 -8.65
N SER A 256 22.65 -3.27 -9.47
CA SER A 256 23.81 -4.10 -9.09
C SER A 256 25.05 -3.64 -9.87
N LEU A 257 26.25 -4.01 -9.44
CA LEU A 257 27.49 -3.64 -10.14
C LEU A 257 27.86 -4.63 -11.26
N GLN A 258 27.31 -5.84 -11.20
CA GLN A 258 27.47 -6.90 -12.20
C GLN A 258 26.12 -7.59 -12.41
N ALA A 259 25.89 -8.14 -13.60
CA ALA A 259 24.61 -8.77 -13.98
C ALA A 259 24.12 -9.79 -12.93
N ASP A 260 25.01 -10.68 -12.48
CA ASP A 260 24.68 -11.76 -11.54
C ASP A 260 25.11 -11.45 -10.10
N SER A 261 25.51 -10.20 -9.82
CA SER A 261 25.82 -9.78 -8.45
C SER A 261 24.57 -9.39 -7.69
N GLU A 262 24.75 -9.28 -6.38
CA GLU A 262 23.68 -8.86 -5.50
C GLU A 262 23.14 -7.46 -5.83
N THR A 263 21.83 -7.32 -5.64
CA THR A 263 21.12 -6.08 -5.87
C THR A 263 21.11 -5.19 -4.64
N GLY A 264 21.17 -3.87 -4.87
CA GLY A 264 20.85 -2.86 -3.89
C GLY A 264 19.36 -2.80 -3.55
N TYR A 265 18.96 -1.64 -3.05
CA TYR A 265 17.59 -1.41 -2.62
C TYR A 265 16.57 -1.64 -3.75
N VAL A 266 15.52 -2.39 -3.41
CA VAL A 266 14.38 -2.62 -4.30
C VAL A 266 13.36 -1.51 -4.09
N LYS A 267 13.21 -0.62 -5.07
CA LYS A 267 12.13 0.37 -5.09
C LYS A 267 10.96 -0.18 -5.90
N LYS A 268 9.78 -0.18 -5.31
CA LYS A 268 8.51 -0.55 -5.96
C LYS A 268 7.75 0.70 -6.44
N SER A 269 7.03 0.58 -7.55
CA SER A 269 6.11 1.59 -8.04
C SER A 269 4.85 1.63 -7.17
N THR A 270 4.02 2.64 -7.35
CA THR A 270 2.61 2.53 -6.90
C THR A 270 1.93 1.41 -7.68
N GLU A 271 0.95 0.76 -7.05
CA GLU A 271 0.06 -0.18 -7.73
C GLU A 271 -0.82 0.57 -8.71
N ARG A 272 -0.94 0.02 -9.93
CA ARG A 272 -1.76 0.57 -11.00
C ARG A 272 -2.82 -0.45 -11.37
N TYR A 273 -4.09 -0.08 -11.23
CA TYR A 273 -5.18 -0.95 -11.63
C TYR A 273 -5.28 -1.04 -13.16
N VAL A 274 -5.48 -2.25 -13.69
CA VAL A 274 -5.57 -2.57 -15.11
C VAL A 274 -6.97 -3.08 -15.43
N GLY A 275 -7.84 -2.21 -15.94
CA GLY A 275 -9.21 -2.57 -16.29
C GLY A 275 -10.14 -1.37 -16.40
N ILE A 276 -11.35 -1.53 -15.85
CA ILE A 276 -12.33 -0.45 -15.71
C ILE A 276 -12.65 -0.30 -14.22
N GLU A 277 -12.44 0.88 -13.69
CA GLU A 277 -12.79 1.21 -12.31
C GLU A 277 -14.29 1.51 -12.21
N LEU A 278 -14.93 0.92 -11.20
CA LEU A 278 -16.29 1.25 -10.81
C LEU A 278 -16.28 2.37 -9.77
N LEU A 279 -16.61 3.59 -10.18
CA LEU A 279 -16.53 4.78 -9.33
C LEU A 279 -17.74 4.90 -8.38
N THR A 280 -18.87 4.29 -8.75
CA THR A 280 -20.12 4.32 -7.97
C THR A 280 -20.61 2.90 -7.66
N PRO A 281 -19.97 2.18 -6.73
CA PRO A 281 -20.37 0.81 -6.37
C PRO A 281 -21.70 0.76 -5.62
N THR A 282 -22.16 1.89 -5.06
CA THR A 282 -23.47 2.00 -4.41
C THR A 282 -24.15 3.29 -4.85
N VAL A 283 -25.42 3.17 -5.23
CA VAL A 283 -26.25 4.27 -5.70
C VAL A 283 -27.48 4.34 -4.81
N ASN A 284 -27.73 5.50 -4.20
CA ASN A 284 -28.95 5.75 -3.42
C ASN A 284 -29.87 6.64 -4.24
N ILE A 285 -31.11 6.19 -4.48
CA ILE A 285 -32.12 6.90 -5.27
C ILE A 285 -33.37 7.09 -4.42
N ALA A 286 -33.82 8.32 -4.34
CA ALA A 286 -35.13 8.63 -3.77
C ALA A 286 -36.19 8.52 -4.87
N ASP A 287 -37.44 8.29 -4.48
CA ASP A 287 -38.56 8.25 -5.43
C ASP A 287 -38.60 9.46 -6.34
N GLY A 288 -38.76 9.19 -7.64
CA GLY A 288 -38.79 10.23 -8.68
C GLY A 288 -37.46 10.93 -8.93
N SER A 289 -36.38 10.57 -8.22
CA SER A 289 -35.05 11.12 -8.45
C SER A 289 -34.26 10.32 -9.49
N LYS A 290 -33.19 10.95 -9.98
CA LYS A 290 -32.26 10.35 -10.94
C LYS A 290 -30.89 10.26 -10.29
N SER A 291 -30.15 9.20 -10.63
CA SER A 291 -28.75 9.06 -10.26
C SER A 291 -27.97 8.47 -11.42
N GLU A 292 -26.66 8.30 -11.24
CA GLU A 292 -25.76 7.86 -12.28
C GLU A 292 -24.83 6.77 -11.76
N ILE A 293 -24.59 5.78 -12.61
CA ILE A 293 -23.54 4.78 -12.41
C ILE A 293 -22.36 5.21 -13.26
N LYS A 294 -21.20 5.40 -12.64
CA LYS A 294 -19.98 5.89 -13.28
C LYS A 294 -18.89 4.82 -13.31
N VAL A 295 -18.22 4.74 -14.45
CA VAL A 295 -17.05 3.89 -14.66
C VAL A 295 -15.94 4.68 -15.34
N ARG A 296 -14.69 4.23 -15.17
CA ARG A 296 -13.52 4.83 -15.83
C ARG A 296 -12.50 3.75 -16.20
N PRO A 297 -12.25 3.50 -17.50
CA PRO A 297 -11.13 2.68 -17.93
C PRO A 297 -9.79 3.25 -17.48
N THR A 298 -8.85 2.38 -17.08
CA THR A 298 -7.52 2.77 -16.59
C THR A 298 -6.39 2.47 -17.58
N ILE A 299 -6.74 1.83 -18.69
CA ILE A 299 -5.85 1.56 -19.81
C ILE A 299 -6.50 1.94 -21.16
N PRO A 300 -5.71 2.32 -22.17
CA PRO A 300 -6.23 2.68 -23.48
C PRO A 300 -7.05 1.56 -24.13
N ILE A 301 -8.12 1.91 -24.85
CA ILE A 301 -8.86 0.94 -25.66
C ILE A 301 -8.13 0.79 -27.00
N GLY A 302 -7.64 -0.43 -27.30
CA GLY A 302 -7.01 -0.72 -28.58
C GLY A 302 -8.02 -0.85 -29.69
N CYS A 303 -7.84 -0.06 -30.76
CA CYS A 303 -8.63 -0.18 -31.99
C CYS A 303 -7.71 -0.58 -33.15
N PRO A 304 -8.18 -1.42 -34.10
CA PRO A 304 -7.38 -1.81 -35.25
C PRO A 304 -7.10 -0.59 -36.12
N ASN A 305 -5.98 -0.56 -36.84
CA ASN A 305 -5.63 0.57 -37.72
C ASN A 305 -6.69 0.80 -38.82
N SER A 306 -7.42 -0.25 -39.22
CA SER A 306 -8.54 -0.15 -40.16
C SER A 306 -9.74 0.62 -39.61
N ASN A 307 -9.86 0.73 -38.30
CA ASN A 307 -10.87 1.53 -37.62
C ASN A 307 -10.29 2.18 -36.35
N PRO A 308 -9.59 3.33 -36.46
CA PRO A 308 -8.90 3.95 -35.34
C PRO A 308 -9.86 4.48 -34.26
N GLU A 309 -11.15 4.59 -34.57
CA GLU A 309 -12.20 4.97 -33.64
C GLU A 309 -13.14 3.79 -33.39
N CYS A 310 -12.97 3.15 -32.25
CA CYS A 310 -13.83 2.07 -31.81
C CYS A 310 -14.52 2.42 -30.49
N SER A 311 -15.60 1.74 -30.18
CA SER A 311 -16.32 1.91 -28.92
C SER A 311 -16.43 0.59 -28.19
N LEU A 312 -16.11 0.61 -26.90
CA LEU A 312 -16.30 -0.50 -26.00
C LEU A 312 -17.67 -0.36 -25.32
N SER A 313 -18.50 -1.39 -25.44
CA SER A 313 -19.81 -1.43 -24.77
C SER A 313 -19.72 -2.18 -23.44
N VAL A 314 -20.23 -1.54 -22.39
CA VAL A 314 -20.43 -2.10 -21.05
C VAL A 314 -21.92 -2.32 -20.87
N ASN A 315 -22.33 -3.56 -20.71
CA ASN A 315 -23.72 -3.95 -20.55
C ASN A 315 -24.10 -4.07 -19.07
N ILE A 316 -25.33 -3.74 -18.77
CA ILE A 316 -25.93 -3.95 -17.44
C ILE A 316 -26.60 -5.32 -17.43
N ILE A 317 -26.18 -6.19 -16.52
CA ILE A 317 -26.74 -7.52 -16.34
C ILE A 317 -27.50 -7.55 -15.02
N GLU A 318 -28.81 -7.73 -15.13
CA GLU A 318 -29.66 -8.02 -13.98
C GLU A 318 -29.54 -9.51 -13.62
N PRO A 319 -29.50 -9.86 -12.31
CA PRO A 319 -29.48 -11.25 -11.90
C PRO A 319 -30.73 -11.97 -12.42
N PRO A 320 -30.61 -13.22 -12.89
CA PRO A 320 -31.76 -13.99 -13.35
C PRO A 320 -32.78 -14.07 -12.22
N SER A 321 -33.99 -13.57 -12.46
CA SER A 321 -35.06 -13.56 -11.47
C SER A 321 -35.40 -14.99 -11.08
N SER A 322 -34.93 -15.43 -9.91
CA SER A 322 -35.36 -16.68 -9.31
C SER A 322 -36.81 -16.49 -8.85
N THR A 323 -37.74 -16.88 -9.70
CA THR A 323 -39.12 -17.25 -9.34
C THR A 323 -39.91 -16.24 -8.50
N SER A 324 -40.44 -15.18 -9.14
CA SER A 324 -41.85 -14.73 -9.01
C SER A 324 -42.01 -13.33 -9.62
N SER A 325 -43.05 -13.19 -10.43
CA SER A 325 -43.52 -12.00 -11.16
C SER A 325 -43.42 -10.66 -10.43
N CYS A 326 -42.66 -9.70 -10.98
CA CYS A 326 -43.14 -8.49 -11.68
C CYS A 326 -42.06 -7.38 -11.66
N ASP A 327 -41.57 -7.07 -12.87
CA ASP A 327 -40.90 -5.85 -13.36
C ASP A 327 -39.59 -5.34 -12.72
N PRO A 328 -38.66 -4.79 -13.54
CA PRO A 328 -37.51 -4.07 -13.02
C PRO A 328 -37.96 -2.78 -12.31
N GLU A 329 -37.67 -2.65 -11.01
CA GLU A 329 -37.98 -1.47 -10.19
C GLU A 329 -37.23 -0.20 -10.60
N SER A 330 -36.22 -0.33 -11.47
CA SER A 330 -35.38 0.76 -11.93
C SER A 330 -35.28 0.78 -13.46
N SER A 331 -35.55 1.93 -14.07
CA SER A 331 -35.38 2.16 -15.50
C SER A 331 -34.05 2.85 -15.78
N PHE A 332 -33.29 2.29 -16.72
CA PHE A 332 -32.05 2.89 -17.22
C PHE A 332 -32.35 3.74 -18.45
N SER A 333 -31.56 4.80 -18.68
CA SER A 333 -31.68 5.57 -19.94
C SER A 333 -31.31 4.72 -21.16
N ASP A 334 -30.36 3.80 -20.96
CA ASP A 334 -29.78 2.93 -21.97
C ASP A 334 -29.44 1.57 -21.34
N CYS A 335 -29.29 0.51 -22.14
CA CYS A 335 -28.94 -0.83 -21.67
C CYS A 335 -27.48 -0.97 -21.18
N GLY A 336 -26.71 0.12 -21.19
CA GLY A 336 -25.27 0.08 -20.96
C GLY A 336 -24.57 1.43 -21.12
N ILE A 337 -23.24 1.38 -21.06
CA ILE A 337 -22.33 2.52 -21.27
C ILE A 337 -21.53 2.24 -22.54
N SER A 338 -21.43 3.22 -23.44
CA SER A 338 -20.58 3.15 -24.62
C SER A 338 -19.37 4.06 -24.46
N ILE A 339 -18.18 3.46 -24.43
CA ILE A 339 -16.92 4.15 -24.18
C ILE A 339 -16.14 4.28 -25.49
N SER A 340 -15.94 5.51 -25.97
CA SER A 340 -15.15 5.75 -27.18
C SER A 340 -13.64 5.68 -26.89
N SER A 341 -12.88 5.14 -27.84
CA SER A 341 -11.42 5.06 -27.74
C SER A 341 -10.72 6.41 -27.70
N ARG A 342 -11.37 7.51 -28.10
CA ARG A 342 -10.77 8.85 -28.07
C ARG A 342 -10.75 9.49 -26.68
N ASN A 343 -11.70 9.13 -25.84
CA ASN A 343 -11.88 9.69 -24.49
C ASN A 343 -12.04 8.56 -23.46
N TRP A 344 -11.31 7.47 -23.67
CA TRP A 344 -11.37 6.27 -22.85
C TRP A 344 -11.03 6.56 -21.39
N ASP A 345 -10.20 7.57 -21.12
CA ASP A 345 -9.68 7.96 -19.81
C ASP A 345 -10.65 8.84 -19.00
N GLN A 346 -11.78 9.25 -19.60
CA GLN A 346 -12.80 10.06 -18.95
C GLN A 346 -13.78 9.21 -18.13
N GLU A 347 -14.54 9.88 -17.26
CA GLU A 347 -15.68 9.24 -16.59
C GLU A 347 -16.82 9.02 -17.59
N HIS A 348 -17.34 7.80 -17.64
CA HIS A 348 -18.51 7.46 -18.45
C HIS A 348 -19.65 7.04 -17.53
N SER A 349 -20.87 7.48 -17.83
CA SER A 349 -22.02 7.20 -16.97
C SER A 349 -23.25 6.74 -17.70
N VAL A 350 -24.07 5.96 -17.00
CA VAL A 350 -25.45 5.62 -17.41
C VAL A 350 -26.40 6.18 -16.36
N LYS A 351 -27.48 6.81 -16.84
CA LYS A 351 -28.51 7.40 -15.97
C LYS A 351 -29.48 6.34 -15.51
N LEU A 352 -29.78 6.38 -14.23
CA LEU A 352 -30.72 5.51 -13.55
C LEU A 352 -31.88 6.35 -13.01
N SER A 353 -33.09 5.89 -13.25
CA SER A 353 -34.31 6.43 -12.64
C SER A 353 -35.13 5.32 -12.02
N VAL A 354 -35.85 5.65 -10.96
CA VAL A 354 -36.78 4.73 -10.29
C VAL A 354 -38.19 5.15 -10.65
N ASN A 355 -39.02 4.19 -11.04
CA ASN A 355 -40.43 4.46 -11.29
C ASN A 355 -41.19 4.44 -9.96
N ALA A 356 -41.78 5.58 -9.57
CA ALA A 356 -42.55 5.70 -8.34
C ALA A 356 -43.78 4.76 -8.29
N ALA A 357 -44.26 4.27 -9.44
CA ALA A 357 -45.43 3.40 -9.53
C ALA A 357 -45.18 1.97 -9.03
N THR A 358 -43.93 1.49 -9.02
CA THR A 358 -43.59 0.10 -8.68
C THR A 358 -43.24 -0.11 -7.20
N GLN A 359 -42.99 0.94 -6.43
CA GLN A 359 -42.55 0.84 -5.02
C GLN A 359 -43.69 0.91 -3.99
N TYR A 360 -44.93 0.71 -4.41
CA TYR A 360 -46.07 0.84 -3.52
C TYR A 360 -46.12 -0.32 -2.50
N GLY A 361 -45.55 -0.09 -1.30
CA GLY A 361 -45.61 -1.02 -0.15
C GLY A 361 -44.26 -1.49 0.41
N ALA A 362 -43.13 -1.21 -0.25
CA ALA A 362 -41.80 -1.55 0.24
C ALA A 362 -41.08 -0.28 0.76
N LYS A 363 -40.75 -0.25 2.06
CA LYS A 363 -40.06 0.90 2.71
C LYS A 363 -38.65 1.15 2.15
N SER A 364 -38.02 0.12 1.55
CA SER A 364 -36.74 0.20 0.84
C SER A 364 -36.50 -1.07 0.04
N ALA A 365 -36.02 -0.95 -1.21
CA ALA A 365 -35.55 -2.09 -2.00
C ALA A 365 -34.04 -1.98 -2.29
N ILE A 366 -33.37 -3.13 -2.33
CA ILE A 366 -31.96 -3.23 -2.71
C ILE A 366 -31.88 -4.09 -3.95
N ASN A 367 -31.61 -3.45 -5.09
CA ASN A 367 -31.36 -4.12 -6.34
C ASN A 367 -29.86 -4.18 -6.60
N THR A 368 -29.42 -5.30 -7.17
CA THR A 368 -28.01 -5.55 -7.43
C THR A 368 -27.87 -5.84 -8.91
N ILE A 369 -27.02 -5.08 -9.60
CA ILE A 369 -26.73 -5.29 -11.03
C ILE A 369 -25.23 -5.52 -11.22
N THR A 370 -24.87 -6.26 -12.25
CA THR A 370 -23.48 -6.52 -12.62
C THR A 370 -23.15 -5.80 -13.92
N LEU A 371 -22.03 -5.09 -13.96
CA LEU A 371 -21.53 -4.46 -15.17
C LEU A 371 -20.52 -5.39 -15.84
N LYS A 372 -20.71 -5.63 -17.14
CA LYS A 372 -19.87 -6.55 -17.91
C LYS A 372 -19.68 -6.03 -19.32
N THR A 373 -18.47 -6.10 -19.87
CA THR A 373 -18.23 -5.76 -21.27
C THR A 373 -18.89 -6.77 -22.21
N SER A 374 -19.07 -6.38 -23.48
CA SER A 374 -19.64 -7.26 -24.50
C SER A 374 -18.82 -8.56 -24.70
N SER A 375 -19.52 -9.62 -25.10
CA SER A 375 -18.91 -10.93 -25.40
C SER A 375 -18.06 -10.93 -26.67
N SER A 376 -18.15 -9.90 -27.49
CA SER A 376 -17.31 -9.72 -28.66
C SER A 376 -16.73 -8.30 -28.68
N PHE A 377 -15.41 -8.24 -28.81
CA PHE A 377 -14.67 -7.02 -29.10
C PHE A 377 -13.58 -7.38 -30.11
N PRO A 378 -13.64 -6.85 -31.34
CA PRO A 378 -12.83 -7.36 -32.45
C PRO A 378 -11.34 -7.06 -32.32
N SER A 379 -10.96 -6.02 -31.58
CA SER A 379 -9.58 -5.54 -31.53
C SER A 379 -8.69 -6.33 -30.57
N HIS A 380 -9.22 -6.75 -29.42
CA HIS A 380 -8.50 -7.56 -28.44
C HIS A 380 -9.44 -8.34 -27.52
N SER A 381 -9.06 -9.57 -27.17
CA SER A 381 -9.88 -10.48 -26.34
C SER A 381 -9.93 -10.09 -24.86
N ILE A 382 -8.98 -9.29 -24.37
CA ILE A 382 -8.92 -8.88 -22.96
C ILE A 382 -10.15 -8.08 -22.51
N TRP A 383 -10.84 -7.44 -23.46
CA TRP A 383 -12.08 -6.70 -23.24
C TRP A 383 -13.33 -7.55 -23.38
N GLN A 384 -13.23 -8.82 -23.74
CA GLN A 384 -14.39 -9.70 -23.94
C GLN A 384 -14.83 -10.27 -22.60
N ASP A 385 -16.12 -10.17 -22.32
CA ASP A 385 -16.75 -10.74 -21.14
C ASP A 385 -16.13 -10.32 -19.77
N TYR A 386 -15.45 -9.18 -19.73
CA TYR A 386 -14.82 -8.66 -18.53
C TYR A 386 -15.87 -8.14 -17.55
N ILE A 387 -15.87 -8.71 -16.34
CA ILE A 387 -16.74 -8.30 -15.24
C ILE A 387 -16.08 -7.12 -14.51
N ILE A 388 -16.70 -5.95 -14.63
CA ILE A 388 -16.19 -4.71 -14.04
C ILE A 388 -16.48 -4.69 -12.53
N GLY A 389 -17.66 -5.17 -12.15
CA GLY A 389 -18.09 -5.21 -10.77
C GLY A 389 -19.60 -5.17 -10.62
N THR A 390 -20.04 -5.10 -9.37
CA THR A 390 -21.45 -5.14 -8.99
C THR A 390 -21.85 -3.81 -8.36
N VAL A 391 -22.96 -3.24 -8.80
CA VAL A 391 -23.53 -2.01 -8.25
C VAL A 391 -24.74 -2.35 -7.39
N ARG A 392 -24.76 -1.79 -6.17
CA ARG A 392 -25.91 -1.86 -5.27
C ARG A 392 -26.75 -0.61 -5.40
N ILE A 393 -27.97 -0.77 -5.89
CA ILE A 393 -28.97 0.29 -6.03
C ILE A 393 -29.89 0.20 -4.82
N ARG A 394 -29.86 1.23 -3.98
CA ARG A 394 -30.76 1.38 -2.84
C ARG A 394 -31.82 2.40 -3.20
N THR A 395 -33.06 2.00 -3.10
CA THR A 395 -34.19 2.89 -3.31
C THR A 395 -34.85 3.24 -1.98
N SER A 396 -35.17 4.52 -1.81
CA SER A 396 -35.87 5.01 -0.63
C SER A 396 -37.16 5.71 -1.04
N GLN A 397 -38.25 5.30 -0.42
CA GLN A 397 -39.55 5.92 -0.66
C GLN A 397 -39.59 7.32 -0.04
N ASP A 398 -39.96 8.33 -0.83
CA ASP A 398 -40.29 9.64 -0.27
C ASP A 398 -41.78 9.68 0.10
N THR A 399 -42.06 9.37 1.37
CA THR A 399 -43.44 9.38 1.87
C THR A 399 -43.94 10.77 2.24
N THR A 400 -43.16 11.85 2.11
CA THR A 400 -43.59 13.19 2.59
C THR A 400 -44.90 13.67 1.97
N ALA A 401 -45.19 13.30 0.72
CA ALA A 401 -46.43 13.66 0.04
C ALA A 401 -47.66 12.84 0.47
N THR A 402 -47.47 11.66 1.05
CA THR A 402 -48.54 10.68 1.38
C THR A 402 -48.67 10.40 2.87
N GLN A 403 -47.65 10.70 3.67
CA GLN A 403 -47.61 10.50 5.11
C GLN A 403 -48.71 11.32 5.79
N GLY A 404 -49.63 10.64 6.49
CA GLY A 404 -50.78 11.26 7.15
C GLY A 404 -51.97 11.60 6.25
N ARG A 405 -51.91 11.31 4.95
CA ARG A 405 -53.07 11.44 4.04
C ARG A 405 -53.87 10.14 4.00
N HIS A 406 -55.20 10.26 3.93
CA HIS A 406 -56.10 9.11 3.79
C HIS A 406 -56.92 9.26 2.51
N CYS A 407 -57.07 8.16 1.77
CA CYS A 407 -58.07 8.02 0.73
C CYS A 407 -59.28 7.28 1.33
N SER A 408 -60.46 7.84 1.12
CA SER A 408 -61.73 7.21 1.49
C SER A 408 -62.54 6.96 0.23
N ALA A 409 -63.08 5.76 0.07
CA ALA A 409 -64.09 5.54 -0.95
C ALA A 409 -65.36 6.32 -0.58
N VAL A 410 -65.85 7.18 -1.47
CA VAL A 410 -67.10 7.94 -1.26
C VAL A 410 -68.29 7.00 -1.03
N CYS A 411 -68.23 5.81 -1.63
CA CYS A 411 -69.30 4.81 -1.56
C CYS A 411 -69.14 3.80 -0.42
N ASP A 412 -68.00 3.80 0.28
CA ASP A 412 -67.76 2.89 1.40
C ASP A 412 -66.89 3.59 2.48
N PRO A 413 -67.52 4.16 3.53
CA PRO A 413 -66.80 4.84 4.61
C PRO A 413 -65.92 3.90 5.46
N HIS A 414 -66.05 2.58 5.29
CA HIS A 414 -65.20 1.57 5.94
C HIS A 414 -63.93 1.26 5.14
N MET A 415 -63.88 1.62 3.85
CA MET A 415 -62.70 1.45 3.02
C MET A 415 -61.77 2.67 3.19
N ARG A 416 -60.78 2.53 4.09
CA ARG A 416 -59.68 3.49 4.27
C ARG A 416 -58.39 2.85 3.78
N THR A 417 -57.77 3.40 2.75
CA THR A 417 -56.36 3.15 2.41
C THR A 417 -55.69 4.53 2.32
N PHE A 418 -54.53 4.84 2.87
CA PHE A 418 -53.31 4.09 3.06
C PHE A 418 -52.65 4.49 4.39
N GLY A 419 -52.18 3.51 5.17
CA GLY A 419 -51.44 3.76 6.40
C GLY A 419 -51.75 2.76 7.52
N GLY A 420 -51.57 1.46 7.27
CA GLY A 420 -51.32 0.51 8.35
C GLY A 420 -49.83 0.50 8.67
N LEU A 421 -49.44 1.24 9.72
CA LEU A 421 -48.13 1.29 10.41
C LEU A 421 -46.91 1.92 9.70
#